data_AF-A0A536WC65-F1
#
_entry.id   AF-A0A536WC65-F1
#
_cell.length_a   1.000
_cell.length_b   1.000
_cell.length_c   1.000
_cell.angle_alpha   90.00
_cell.angle_beta   90.00
_cell.angle_gamma   90.00
#
_symmetry.space_group_name_H-M   'P 1'
#
loop_
_entity.id
_entity.type
_entity.pdbx_description
1 polymer ?
#
loop_
_entity_poly.entity_id
_entity_poly.type
_entity_poly.pdbx_seq_one_letter_code
_entity_poly.pdbx_strand_id
1 'polypeptide(L)'
;MLFHPLQPARWYVRLQKTPDMQTTPAAAARGAALDEKLPSGSDAMRFHALMNEAQMLLHEHPVNAEREARGEPALNSVWFWGGGVIDAAKARPFSAVFADDPLARGLALAAAIPVRALPRDSDSVLAALGDEGIALVVLNVPREAQPRERRAALERDWFLPLLAALKSGRIGMLTLHLCGADSLLEVETVRSDLRYFWRLRKPLSAYA
;
A
#
# COMPACT_ATOMS: atom_id res chain seq x y z
N MET A 1 11.52 -7.42 -22.85
CA MET A 1 10.62 -7.48 -21.69
C MET A 1 11.31 -8.35 -20.65
N LEU A 2 11.39 -7.92 -19.39
CA LEU A 2 12.02 -8.70 -18.32
C LEU A 2 11.00 -8.98 -17.22
N PHE A 3 10.90 -10.23 -16.79
CA PHE A 3 10.03 -10.67 -15.70
C PHE A 3 10.82 -10.78 -14.39
N HIS A 4 10.22 -10.32 -13.31
CA HIS A 4 10.78 -10.35 -11.96
C HIS A 4 9.77 -11.01 -11.00
N PRO A 5 9.86 -12.33 -10.75
CA PRO A 5 8.98 -13.04 -9.83
C PRO A 5 9.44 -12.87 -8.37
N LEU A 6 9.34 -11.65 -7.85
CA LEU A 6 9.92 -11.28 -6.54
C LEU A 6 9.13 -11.82 -5.35
N GLN A 7 7.81 -11.99 -5.48
CA GLN A 7 6.95 -12.58 -4.46
C GLN A 7 5.92 -13.52 -5.10
N PRO A 8 5.44 -14.57 -4.40
CA PRO A 8 4.52 -15.56 -4.97
C PRO A 8 3.28 -14.95 -5.64
N ALA A 9 2.71 -13.89 -5.08
CA ALA A 9 1.52 -13.21 -5.60
C ALA A 9 1.79 -11.82 -6.23
N ARG A 10 3.06 -11.45 -6.44
CA ARG A 10 3.43 -10.14 -6.98
C ARG A 10 4.67 -10.23 -7.86
N TRP A 11 4.41 -10.30 -9.16
CA TRP A 11 5.45 -10.30 -10.18
C TRP A 11 5.47 -8.94 -10.87
N TYR A 12 6.65 -8.56 -11.35
CA TYR A 12 6.84 -7.29 -12.06
C TYR A 12 7.37 -7.53 -13.45
N VAL A 13 6.94 -6.68 -14.39
CA VAL A 13 7.44 -6.67 -15.75
C VAL A 13 8.11 -5.33 -16.03
N ARG A 14 9.37 -5.38 -16.45
CA ARG A 14 10.11 -4.22 -16.93
C ARG A 14 10.09 -4.18 -18.46
N LEU A 15 9.63 -3.04 -18.98
CA LEU A 15 9.55 -2.73 -20.41
C LEU A 15 10.52 -1.62 -20.75
N GLN A 16 11.04 -1.62 -21.98
CA GLN A 16 11.93 -0.56 -22.46
C GLN A 16 11.16 0.72 -22.82
N LYS A 17 9.91 0.57 -23.28
CA LYS A 17 9.00 1.65 -23.61
C LYS A 17 7.69 1.42 -22.87
N THR A 18 7.10 2.50 -22.37
CA THR A 18 5.76 2.49 -21.77
C THR A 18 4.73 2.14 -22.84
N PRO A 19 3.95 1.07 -22.67
CA PRO A 19 2.89 0.73 -23.60
C PRO A 19 1.74 1.73 -23.48
N ASP A 20 1.13 2.08 -24.60
CA ASP A 20 -0.10 2.86 -24.64
C ASP A 20 -1.30 1.92 -24.40
N MET A 21 -1.55 1.66 -23.12
CA MET A 21 -2.67 0.85 -22.67
C MET A 21 -3.18 1.30 -21.30
N GLN A 22 -4.47 1.13 -21.09
CA GLN A 22 -5.09 1.19 -19.77
C GLN A 22 -5.20 -0.22 -19.21
N THR A 23 -5.02 -0.34 -17.90
CA THR A 23 -5.12 -1.63 -17.21
C THR A 23 -5.96 -1.50 -15.94
N THR A 24 -6.55 -2.61 -15.51
CA THR A 24 -7.36 -2.67 -14.29
C THR A 24 -6.58 -3.38 -13.19
N PRO A 25 -6.40 -2.81 -11.99
CA PRO A 25 -5.82 -3.54 -10.86
C PRO A 25 -6.59 -4.83 -10.55
N ALA A 26 -5.89 -5.93 -10.24
CA ALA A 26 -6.53 -7.22 -9.97
C ALA A 26 -7.61 -7.15 -8.87
N ALA A 27 -7.44 -6.29 -7.86
CA ALA A 27 -8.43 -6.07 -6.81
C ALA A 27 -9.75 -5.46 -7.34
N ALA A 28 -9.68 -4.60 -8.35
CA ALA A 28 -10.83 -3.95 -8.98
C ALA A 28 -11.47 -4.82 -10.09
N ALA A 29 -10.75 -5.81 -10.61
CA ALA A 29 -11.29 -6.77 -11.59
C ALA A 29 -12.08 -7.92 -10.95
N ARG A 30 -11.98 -8.10 -9.63
CA ARG A 30 -12.63 -9.21 -8.92
C ARG A 30 -14.15 -9.15 -9.05
N GLY A 31 -14.74 -10.22 -9.58
CA GLY A 31 -16.20 -10.38 -9.72
C GLY A 31 -16.81 -9.65 -10.92
N ALA A 32 -16.01 -8.96 -11.73
CA ALA A 32 -16.45 -8.38 -13.00
C ALA A 32 -16.30 -9.38 -14.14
N ALA A 33 -17.00 -9.14 -15.26
CA ALA A 33 -16.75 -9.87 -16.50
C ALA A 33 -15.32 -9.58 -16.99
N LEU A 34 -14.58 -10.64 -17.36
CA LEU A 34 -13.16 -10.54 -17.67
C LEU A 34 -12.89 -9.56 -18.82
N ASP A 35 -13.68 -9.67 -19.89
CA ASP A 35 -13.53 -8.89 -21.13
C ASP A 35 -13.68 -7.38 -20.89
N GLU A 36 -14.43 -6.97 -19.86
CA GLU A 36 -14.62 -5.56 -19.50
C GLU A 36 -13.39 -4.96 -18.80
N LYS A 37 -12.53 -5.81 -18.23
CA LYS A 37 -11.42 -5.38 -17.37
C LYS A 37 -10.04 -5.70 -17.94
N LEU A 38 -9.98 -6.42 -19.06
CA LEU A 38 -8.75 -6.68 -19.80
C LEU A 38 -8.04 -5.37 -20.20
N PRO A 39 -6.72 -5.41 -20.45
CA PRO A 39 -6.00 -4.26 -20.98
C PRO A 39 -6.68 -3.71 -22.24
N SER A 40 -6.75 -2.39 -22.36
CA SER A 40 -7.33 -1.70 -23.52
C SER A 40 -6.37 -0.62 -24.03
N GLY A 41 -6.51 -0.17 -25.27
CA GLY A 41 -5.60 0.79 -25.90
C GLY A 41 -4.81 0.21 -27.07
N SER A 42 -3.94 1.02 -27.67
CA SER A 42 -3.27 0.69 -28.95
C SER A 42 -2.27 -0.46 -28.82
N ASP A 43 -1.64 -0.63 -27.66
CA ASP A 43 -0.67 -1.70 -27.39
C ASP A 43 -1.29 -2.94 -26.71
N ALA A 44 -2.60 -2.96 -26.42
CA ALA A 44 -3.24 -3.98 -25.58
C ALA A 44 -3.23 -5.40 -26.18
N MET A 45 -3.40 -5.53 -27.50
CA MET A 45 -3.44 -6.84 -28.18
C MET A 45 -2.19 -7.67 -27.91
N ARG A 46 -1.02 -7.03 -27.83
CA ARG A 46 0.23 -7.72 -27.51
C ARG A 46 0.18 -8.35 -26.11
N PHE A 47 -0.44 -7.68 -25.14
CA PHE A 47 -0.56 -8.18 -23.78
C PHE A 47 -1.63 -9.26 -23.66
N HIS A 48 -2.71 -9.19 -24.44
CA HIS A 48 -3.68 -10.28 -24.56
C HIS A 48 -3.02 -11.56 -25.08
N ALA A 49 -2.20 -11.44 -26.12
CA ALA A 49 -1.43 -12.58 -26.65
C ALA A 49 -0.51 -13.18 -25.57
N LEU A 50 0.22 -12.35 -24.82
CA LEU A 50 1.07 -12.81 -23.71
C LEU A 50 0.28 -13.48 -22.58
N MET A 51 -0.91 -12.98 -22.26
CA MET A 51 -1.78 -13.59 -21.25
C MET A 51 -2.25 -14.98 -21.70
N ASN A 52 -2.65 -15.11 -22.97
CA ASN A 52 -3.08 -16.39 -23.54
C ASN A 52 -1.91 -17.39 -23.60
N GLU A 53 -0.73 -16.97 -24.05
CA GLU A 53 0.47 -17.80 -24.05
C GLU A 53 0.84 -18.27 -22.63
N ALA A 54 0.83 -17.35 -21.66
CA ALA A 54 1.07 -17.68 -20.26
C ALA A 54 0.02 -18.66 -19.72
N GLN A 55 -1.24 -18.51 -20.10
CA GLN A 55 -2.30 -19.43 -19.70
C GLN A 55 -2.06 -20.84 -20.24
N MET A 56 -1.73 -20.97 -21.53
CA MET A 56 -1.41 -22.26 -22.13
C MET A 56 -0.21 -22.92 -21.44
N LEU A 57 0.86 -22.16 -21.19
CA LEU A 57 2.06 -22.65 -20.51
C LEU A 57 1.80 -23.09 -19.07
N LEU A 58 0.96 -22.34 -18.34
CA LEU A 58 0.68 -22.63 -16.93
C LEU A 58 -0.36 -23.74 -16.76
N HIS A 59 -1.28 -23.92 -17.72
CA HIS A 59 -2.35 -24.92 -17.63
C HIS A 59 -1.81 -26.34 -17.43
N GLU A 60 -0.77 -26.72 -18.20
CA GLU A 60 -0.18 -28.06 -18.15
C GLU A 60 0.89 -28.23 -17.05
N HIS A 61 1.09 -27.22 -16.20
CA HIS A 61 2.18 -27.23 -15.24
C HIS A 61 1.94 -28.26 -14.12
N PRO A 62 2.92 -29.12 -13.74
CA PRO A 62 2.74 -30.17 -12.73
C PRO A 62 2.21 -29.67 -11.37
N VAL A 63 2.61 -28.46 -10.96
CA VAL A 63 2.10 -27.83 -9.73
C VAL A 63 0.58 -27.63 -9.79
N ASN A 64 -0.01 -27.34 -10.96
CA ASN A 64 -1.46 -27.22 -11.08
C ASN A 64 -2.15 -28.58 -10.99
N ALA A 65 -1.57 -29.64 -11.55
CA ALA A 65 -2.08 -31.00 -11.35
C ALA A 65 -2.08 -31.41 -9.87
N GLU A 66 -1.03 -31.07 -9.12
CA GLU A 66 -0.96 -31.32 -7.66
C GLU A 66 -1.98 -30.49 -6.88
N ARG A 67 -2.19 -29.23 -7.25
CA ARG A 67 -3.20 -28.35 -6.64
C ARG A 67 -4.60 -28.90 -6.85
N GLU A 68 -4.92 -29.28 -8.09
CA GLU A 68 -6.21 -29.86 -8.44
C GLU A 68 -6.45 -31.21 -7.72
N ALA A 69 -5.42 -32.05 -7.57
CA ALA A 69 -5.49 -33.28 -6.78
C ALA A 69 -5.79 -33.02 -5.29
N ARG A 70 -5.46 -31.83 -4.77
CA ARG A 70 -5.82 -31.36 -3.42
C ARG A 70 -7.14 -30.57 -3.37
N GLY A 71 -7.86 -30.43 -4.48
CA GLY A 71 -9.08 -29.61 -4.57
C GLY A 71 -8.82 -28.10 -4.54
N GLU A 72 -7.58 -27.66 -4.76
CA GLU A 72 -7.20 -26.25 -4.86
C GLU A 72 -7.36 -25.75 -6.31
N PRO A 73 -7.74 -24.49 -6.52
CA PRO A 73 -7.83 -23.93 -7.87
C PRO A 73 -6.44 -23.82 -8.52
N ALA A 74 -6.37 -24.12 -9.81
CA ALA A 74 -5.18 -23.94 -10.63
C ALA A 74 -4.75 -22.46 -10.70
N LEU A 75 -3.44 -22.24 -10.74
CA LEU A 75 -2.80 -20.95 -11.01
C LEU A 75 -2.38 -20.94 -12.48
N ASN A 76 -3.34 -20.65 -13.36
CA ASN A 76 -3.20 -20.82 -14.81
C ASN A 76 -3.26 -19.50 -15.58
N SER A 77 -3.12 -18.35 -14.93
CA SER A 77 -3.19 -17.05 -15.60
C SER A 77 -2.32 -16.01 -14.90
N VAL A 78 -1.89 -15.02 -15.68
CA VAL A 78 -1.23 -13.82 -15.19
C VAL A 78 -2.09 -12.62 -15.53
N TRP A 79 -2.23 -11.69 -14.60
CA TRP A 79 -2.99 -10.46 -14.79
C TRP A 79 -2.03 -9.28 -14.92
N PHE A 80 -1.93 -8.68 -16.11
CA PHE A 80 -1.12 -7.47 -16.30
C PHE A 80 -1.91 -6.25 -15.85
N TRP A 81 -1.36 -5.51 -14.89
CA TRP A 81 -1.97 -4.29 -14.39
C TRP A 81 -0.94 -3.30 -13.85
N GLY A 82 -1.38 -2.05 -13.72
CA GLY A 82 -0.52 -0.93 -13.35
C GLY A 82 0.35 -0.50 -14.53
N GLY A 83 1.61 -0.23 -14.23
CA GLY A 83 2.54 0.38 -15.20
C GLY A 83 2.62 1.88 -15.01
N GLY A 84 3.69 2.44 -15.57
CA GLY A 84 4.01 3.86 -15.43
C GLY A 84 5.52 4.06 -15.47
N VAL A 85 5.91 5.31 -15.64
CA VAL A 85 7.28 5.78 -15.47
C VAL A 85 7.31 6.58 -14.19
N ILE A 86 8.28 6.31 -13.33
CA ILE A 86 8.54 7.16 -12.18
C ILE A 86 9.57 8.20 -12.59
N ASP A 87 9.12 9.43 -12.79
CA ASP A 87 10.03 10.57 -12.85
C ASP A 87 10.55 10.84 -11.44
N ALA A 88 11.83 11.17 -11.32
CA ALA A 88 12.43 11.51 -10.03
C ALA A 88 11.57 12.61 -9.36
N ALA A 89 11.07 12.33 -8.16
CA ALA A 89 10.13 13.22 -7.50
C ALA A 89 10.85 14.53 -7.14
N LYS A 90 10.27 15.67 -7.57
CA LYS A 90 10.84 17.00 -7.30
C LYS A 90 10.64 17.44 -5.84
N ALA A 91 9.53 17.03 -5.24
CA ALA A 91 9.19 17.38 -3.86
C ALA A 91 9.71 16.33 -2.87
N ARG A 92 10.32 16.82 -1.79
CA ARG A 92 10.82 16.00 -0.67
C ARG A 92 10.24 16.57 0.64
N PRO A 93 8.94 16.37 0.90
CA PRO A 93 8.28 16.96 2.07
C PRO A 93 8.63 16.26 3.38
N PHE A 94 9.22 15.06 3.32
CA PHE A 94 9.56 14.24 4.47
C PHE A 94 11.08 14.13 4.65
N SER A 95 11.53 14.22 5.89
CA SER A 95 12.90 13.96 6.32
C SER A 95 13.22 12.45 6.34
N ALA A 96 12.21 11.62 6.61
CA ALA A 96 12.32 10.16 6.55
C ALA A 96 10.96 9.50 6.28
N VAL A 97 10.98 8.31 5.70
CA VAL A 97 9.83 7.42 5.54
C VAL A 97 10.07 6.12 6.31
N PHE A 98 9.10 5.71 7.13
CA PHE A 98 9.10 4.42 7.82
C PHE A 98 7.99 3.55 7.23
N ALA A 99 8.37 2.53 6.47
CA ALA A 99 7.42 1.68 5.76
C ALA A 99 8.02 0.32 5.40
N ASP A 100 7.18 -0.70 5.50
CA ASP A 100 7.42 -2.02 4.88
C ASP A 100 6.62 -2.19 3.58
N ASP A 101 5.66 -1.30 3.32
CA ASP A 101 4.90 -1.31 2.07
C ASP A 101 5.82 -1.02 0.86
N PRO A 102 5.87 -1.89 -0.16
CA PRO A 102 6.76 -1.71 -1.29
C PRO A 102 6.51 -0.44 -2.12
N LEU A 103 5.28 0.06 -2.19
CA LEU A 103 4.96 1.29 -2.92
C LEU A 103 5.53 2.51 -2.17
N ALA A 104 5.25 2.62 -0.87
CA ALA A 104 5.80 3.68 -0.04
C ALA A 104 7.33 3.71 -0.06
N ARG A 105 7.96 2.54 0.03
CA ARG A 105 9.43 2.41 -0.07
C ARG A 105 9.96 2.81 -1.44
N GLY A 106 9.31 2.37 -2.51
CA GLY A 106 9.69 2.71 -3.89
C GLY A 106 9.61 4.20 -4.17
N LEU A 107 8.53 4.85 -3.70
CA LEU A 107 8.35 6.30 -3.84
C LEU A 107 9.41 7.09 -3.04
N ALA A 108 9.72 6.66 -1.81
CA ALA A 108 10.78 7.28 -1.02
C ALA A 108 12.15 7.18 -1.70
N LEU A 109 12.50 6.00 -2.25
CA LEU A 109 13.74 5.79 -2.99
C LEU A 109 13.81 6.67 -4.25
N ALA A 110 12.72 6.75 -5.02
CA ALA A 110 12.65 7.59 -6.21
C ALA A 110 12.71 9.09 -5.91
N ALA A 111 12.25 9.49 -4.72
CA ALA A 111 12.35 10.86 -4.21
C ALA A 111 13.69 11.15 -3.49
N ALA A 112 14.59 10.17 -3.40
CA ALA A 112 15.82 10.24 -2.59
C ALA A 112 15.56 10.65 -1.12
N ILE A 113 14.45 10.19 -0.54
CA ILE A 113 14.12 10.35 0.89
C ILE A 113 14.63 9.11 1.64
N PRO A 114 15.31 9.28 2.79
CA PRO A 114 15.72 8.15 3.62
C PRO A 114 14.52 7.25 3.99
N VAL A 115 14.59 5.98 3.60
CA VAL A 115 13.56 4.98 3.92
C VAL A 115 14.10 3.96 4.93
N ARG A 116 13.30 3.66 5.95
CA ARG A 116 13.62 2.70 7.02
C ARG A 116 12.50 1.68 7.15
N ALA A 117 12.83 0.50 7.68
CA ALA A 117 11.82 -0.51 8.02
C ALA A 117 10.81 0.07 9.02
N LEU A 118 9.56 -0.41 8.96
CA LEU A 118 8.52 0.04 9.88
C LEU A 118 8.81 -0.47 11.31
N PRO A 119 8.99 0.42 12.30
CA PRO A 119 9.15 -0.02 13.69
C PRO A 119 7.84 -0.59 14.24
N ARG A 120 7.91 -1.25 15.41
CA ARG A 120 6.71 -1.84 16.05
C ARG A 120 5.78 -0.78 16.65
N ASP A 121 6.34 0.35 17.04
CA ASP A 121 5.66 1.41 17.79
C ASP A 121 6.14 2.81 17.35
N SER A 122 5.37 3.81 17.76
CA SER A 122 5.65 5.21 17.48
C SER A 122 6.84 5.78 18.27
N ASP A 123 7.13 5.27 19.47
CA ASP A 123 8.28 5.74 20.26
C ASP A 123 9.61 5.45 19.54
N SER A 124 9.71 4.29 18.89
CA SER A 124 10.86 3.93 18.06
C SER A 124 11.01 4.84 16.84
N VAL A 125 9.90 5.28 16.23
CA VAL A 125 9.92 6.27 15.14
C VAL A 125 10.44 7.61 15.66
N LEU A 126 9.91 8.08 16.79
CA LEU A 126 10.30 9.36 17.39
C LEU A 126 11.76 9.36 17.85
N ALA A 127 12.27 8.24 18.37
CA ALA A 127 13.68 8.09 18.73
C ALA A 127 14.59 8.14 17.48
N ALA A 128 14.11 7.63 16.35
CA ALA A 128 14.86 7.55 15.11
C ALA A 128 14.92 8.87 14.33
N LEU A 129 13.98 9.80 14.56
CA LEU A 129 13.90 11.10 13.89
C LEU A 129 14.77 12.18 14.53
N GLY A 130 15.04 12.10 15.82
CA GLY A 130 15.68 13.19 16.57
C GLY A 130 14.70 14.33 16.86
N ASP A 131 15.22 15.55 16.95
CA ASP A 131 14.47 16.71 17.46
C ASP A 131 13.70 17.49 16.38
N GLU A 132 14.08 17.37 15.10
CA GLU A 132 13.47 18.11 14.00
C GLU A 132 13.22 17.24 12.75
N GLY A 133 12.11 17.51 12.07
CA GLY A 133 11.79 16.90 10.78
C GLY A 133 10.33 16.47 10.66
N ILE A 134 9.95 16.09 9.44
CA ILE A 134 8.61 15.55 9.14
C ILE A 134 8.80 14.11 8.70
N ALA A 135 8.10 13.18 9.34
CA ALA A 135 8.16 11.76 9.00
C ALA A 135 6.85 11.27 8.42
N LEU A 136 6.95 10.50 7.34
CA LEU A 136 5.84 9.70 6.87
C LEU A 136 5.96 8.29 7.46
N VAL A 137 4.91 7.83 8.13
CA VAL A 137 4.81 6.44 8.59
C VAL A 137 3.66 5.77 7.84
N VAL A 138 3.95 4.68 7.13
CA VAL A 138 2.93 3.90 6.43
C VAL A 138 2.71 2.60 7.20
N LEU A 139 1.62 2.56 7.96
CA LEU A 139 1.23 1.41 8.75
C LEU A 139 0.64 0.31 7.87
N ASN A 140 1.22 -0.88 7.91
CA ASN A 140 0.62 -2.08 7.34
C ASN A 140 -0.09 -2.87 8.45
N VAL A 141 -1.36 -2.57 8.70
CA VAL A 141 -2.12 -3.22 9.77
C VAL A 141 -2.56 -4.61 9.30
N PRO A 142 -2.10 -5.72 9.93
CA PRO A 142 -2.44 -7.07 9.50
C PRO A 142 -3.96 -7.26 9.46
N ARG A 143 -4.49 -7.74 8.33
CA ARG A 143 -5.94 -7.89 8.17
C ARG A 143 -6.52 -9.11 8.90
N GLU A 144 -5.67 -10.06 9.26
CA GLU A 144 -6.03 -11.38 9.77
C GLU A 144 -6.48 -11.38 11.25
N ALA A 145 -6.03 -10.41 12.04
CA ALA A 145 -6.42 -10.30 13.44
C ALA A 145 -7.85 -9.78 13.60
N GLN A 146 -8.52 -10.13 14.70
CA GLN A 146 -9.87 -9.65 14.98
C GLN A 146 -9.90 -8.11 15.02
N PRO A 147 -10.95 -7.45 14.48
CA PRO A 147 -11.01 -6.00 14.41
C PRO A 147 -10.79 -5.29 15.76
N ARG A 148 -11.24 -5.89 16.86
CA ARG A 148 -11.05 -5.35 18.22
C ARG A 148 -9.58 -5.38 18.66
N GLU A 149 -8.91 -6.50 18.47
CA GLU A 149 -7.50 -6.67 18.84
C GLU A 149 -6.60 -5.75 18.02
N ARG A 150 -6.88 -5.64 16.72
CA ARG A 150 -6.17 -4.71 15.82
C ARG A 150 -6.26 -3.26 16.29
N ARG A 151 -7.46 -2.83 16.66
CA ARG A 151 -7.69 -1.48 17.19
C ARG A 151 -6.98 -1.26 18.52
N ALA A 152 -7.01 -2.25 19.41
CA ALA A 152 -6.33 -2.17 20.70
C ALA A 152 -4.80 -2.11 20.54
N ALA A 153 -4.23 -2.85 19.59
CA ALA A 153 -2.80 -2.81 19.29
C ALA A 153 -2.40 -1.43 18.71
N LEU A 154 -3.15 -0.90 17.74
CA LEU A 154 -2.91 0.44 17.21
C LEU A 154 -2.99 1.52 18.29
N GLU A 155 -3.99 1.44 19.16
CA GLU A 155 -4.13 2.40 20.26
C GLU A 155 -2.91 2.34 21.19
N ARG A 156 -2.49 1.14 21.60
CA ARG A 156 -1.38 0.92 22.53
C ARG A 156 -0.03 1.33 21.93
N ASP A 157 0.26 0.89 20.71
CA ASP A 157 1.62 0.97 20.14
C ASP A 157 1.83 2.26 19.33
N TRP A 158 0.74 2.89 18.86
CA TRP A 158 0.81 4.05 17.96
C TRP A 158 0.09 5.28 18.51
N PHE A 159 -1.20 5.20 18.81
CA PHE A 159 -1.97 6.42 19.11
C PHE A 159 -1.72 6.98 20.51
N LEU A 160 -1.61 6.13 21.54
CA LEU A 160 -1.33 6.59 22.91
C LEU A 160 0.04 7.26 23.04
N PRO A 161 1.15 6.69 22.51
CA PRO A 161 2.45 7.34 22.62
C PRO A 161 2.53 8.61 21.76
N LEU A 162 1.94 8.64 20.55
CA LEU A 162 1.84 9.88 19.75
C LEU A 162 1.05 10.98 20.46
N LEU A 163 -0.06 10.64 21.12
CA LEU A 163 -0.83 11.59 21.92
C LEU A 163 -0.01 12.12 23.10
N ALA A 164 0.76 11.26 23.77
CA ALA A 164 1.67 11.69 24.84
C ALA A 164 2.79 12.60 24.32
N ALA A 165 3.36 12.30 23.14
CA ALA A 165 4.35 13.13 22.47
C ALA A 165 3.78 14.51 22.10
N LEU A 166 2.55 14.58 21.59
CA LEU A 166 1.89 15.84 21.26
C LEU A 166 1.59 16.69 22.52
N LYS A 167 1.15 16.03 23.61
CA LYS A 167 0.87 16.70 24.90
C LYS A 167 2.12 17.27 25.56
N SER A 168 3.23 16.54 25.50
CA SER A 168 4.53 16.97 26.03
C SER A 168 5.22 18.00 25.14
N GLY A 169 4.81 18.13 23.87
CA GLY A 169 5.44 19.01 22.89
C GLY A 169 6.64 18.40 22.18
N ARG A 170 6.87 17.08 22.33
CA ARG A 170 7.90 16.33 21.59
C ARG A 170 7.61 16.31 20.08
N ILE A 171 6.33 16.33 19.70
CA ILE A 171 5.89 16.61 18.33
C ILE A 171 5.00 17.84 18.32
N GLY A 172 5.12 18.67 17.29
CA GLY A 172 4.28 19.86 17.12
C GLY A 172 2.91 19.57 16.51
N MET A 173 2.85 18.55 15.66
CA MET A 173 1.69 18.25 14.82
C MET A 173 1.64 16.77 14.46
N LEU A 174 0.42 16.24 14.31
CA LEU A 174 0.17 14.90 13.81
C LEU A 174 -0.92 14.95 12.74
N THR A 175 -0.62 14.43 11.56
CA THR A 175 -1.59 14.27 10.47
C THR A 175 -1.87 12.78 10.27
N LEU A 176 -3.15 12.40 10.36
CA LEU A 176 -3.63 11.04 10.14
C LEU A 176 -4.32 10.97 8.79
N HIS A 177 -3.84 10.09 7.92
CA HIS A 177 -4.48 9.74 6.65
C HIS A 177 -5.13 8.37 6.79
N LEU A 178 -6.46 8.32 6.71
CA LEU A 178 -7.25 7.11 6.82
C LEU A 178 -7.88 6.82 5.45
N CYS A 179 -7.25 5.90 4.71
CA CYS A 179 -7.70 5.51 3.37
C CYS A 179 -8.82 4.46 3.47
N GLY A 180 -10.01 4.82 3.00
CA GLY A 180 -11.11 3.92 2.67
C GLY A 180 -10.98 3.32 1.27
N ALA A 181 -12.02 2.64 0.81
CA ALA A 181 -12.06 2.12 -0.57
C ALA A 181 -12.12 3.26 -1.59
N ASP A 182 -13.00 4.24 -1.35
CA ASP A 182 -13.27 5.36 -2.25
C ASP A 182 -13.18 6.73 -1.57
N SER A 183 -12.72 6.77 -0.32
CA SER A 183 -12.62 8.00 0.49
C SER A 183 -11.28 8.09 1.20
N LEU A 184 -10.83 9.34 1.42
CA LEU A 184 -9.68 9.66 2.25
C LEU A 184 -10.15 10.61 3.35
N LEU A 185 -10.02 10.17 4.60
CA LEU A 185 -10.18 11.05 5.74
C LEU A 185 -8.80 11.52 6.20
N GLU A 186 -8.58 12.83 6.12
CA GLU A 186 -7.38 13.50 6.61
C GLU A 186 -7.72 14.30 7.87
N VAL A 187 -6.98 14.05 8.94
CA VAL A 187 -7.15 14.74 10.21
C VAL A 187 -5.81 15.23 10.70
N GLU A 188 -5.66 16.54 10.77
CA GLU A 188 -4.53 17.19 11.40
C GLU A 188 -4.89 17.59 12.83
N THR A 189 -3.94 17.42 13.75
CA THR A 189 -4.09 17.88 15.13
C THR A 189 -2.79 18.44 15.68
N VAL A 190 -2.93 19.53 16.42
CA VAL A 190 -1.86 20.17 17.18
C VAL A 190 -2.19 20.16 18.68
N ARG A 191 -1.22 20.50 19.52
CA ARG A 191 -1.38 20.50 20.98
C ARG A 191 -2.55 21.37 21.47
N SER A 192 -2.82 22.52 20.84
CA SER A 192 -3.93 23.41 21.21
C SER A 192 -5.29 22.77 21.01
N ASP A 193 -5.44 21.85 20.06
CA ASP A 193 -6.71 21.19 19.78
C ASP A 193 -7.17 20.26 20.91
N LEU A 194 -6.21 19.76 21.69
CA LEU A 194 -6.48 18.90 22.84
C LEU A 194 -7.20 19.64 23.98
N ARG A 195 -7.32 20.98 23.92
CA ARG A 195 -8.05 21.79 24.90
C ARG A 195 -9.54 21.89 24.62
N TYR A 196 -9.99 21.46 23.43
CA TYR A 196 -11.42 21.44 23.07
C TYR A 196 -12.17 20.26 23.74
N PHE A 197 -12.08 20.13 25.07
CA PHE A 197 -12.68 19.02 25.82
C PHE A 197 -14.21 18.96 25.71
N TRP A 198 -14.85 20.05 25.29
CA TRP A 198 -16.28 20.13 25.00
C TRP A 198 -16.69 19.53 23.65
N ARG A 199 -15.73 19.18 22.78
CA ARG A 199 -16.03 18.45 21.54
C ARG A 199 -16.30 16.98 21.88
N LEU A 200 -17.53 16.54 21.64
CA LEU A 200 -17.92 15.15 21.80
C LEU A 200 -17.08 14.25 20.90
N ARG A 201 -16.56 13.17 21.47
CA ARG A 201 -15.89 12.10 20.73
C ARG A 201 -16.93 11.40 19.85
N LYS A 202 -16.81 11.54 18.53
CA LYS A 202 -17.64 10.79 17.58
C LYS A 202 -16.93 9.50 17.17
N PRO A 203 -17.66 8.42 16.87
CA PRO A 203 -17.05 7.23 16.29
C PRO A 203 -16.43 7.57 14.94
N LEU A 204 -15.38 6.85 14.54
CA LEU A 204 -14.73 6.98 13.23
C LEU A 204 -15.73 6.90 12.07
N SER A 205 -16.78 6.08 12.20
CA SER A 205 -17.86 5.95 11.21
C SER A 205 -18.69 7.21 11.00
N ALA A 206 -18.59 8.22 11.89
CA ALA A 206 -19.27 9.50 11.70
C ALA A 206 -18.49 10.46 10.78
N TYR A 207 -17.30 10.06 10.34
CA TYR A 207 -16.40 10.83 9.47
C TYR A 207 -16.15 10.13 8.13
N ALA A 208 -16.84 9.01 7.87
CA ALA A 208 -16.71 8.18 6.67
C ALA A 208 -17.92 8.36 5.75
#